data_AF-A0A149TEZ6-F1
#
_entry.id   AF-A0A149TEZ6-F1
#
_cell.length_a   1.000
_cell.length_b   1.000
_cell.length_c   1.000
_cell.angle_alpha   90.00
_cell.angle_beta   90.00
_cell.angle_gamma   90.00
#
_symmetry.space_group_name_H-M   'P 1'
#
loop_
_entity.id
_entity.type
_entity.pdbx_description
1 polymer ?
#
loop_
_entity_poly.entity_id
_entity_poly.type
_entity_poly.pdbx_seq_one_letter_code
_entity_poly.pdbx_strand_id
1 'polypeptide(L)'
;MSAPFVGGRCLGKRAPKHDPRTYRLGRVLAVRLPAVPAARDWSQNVPYQMWGNDRFGCCAFAAHAALVATWTKAAQSLVMLSTETVLANYAALTGFDPATGANDNGTILLDELNAWRRDGLLRPGQTRDYLTAYGSIAPTDVVGIRRAIAYLGGVLAGVQVPQGFLDLGLGETWDWNAISNHTPAGGHAIALVGYNPDGVFFNTWGTRTFMPWSTFTRIADEAYGLLSRENWLGIPGTAPTGEDFDALLAEVRAA
;
A
#
# COMPACT_ATOMS: atom_id res chain seq x y z
N MET A 1 16.37 18.59 -13.16
CA MET A 1 16.57 17.22 -13.68
C MET A 1 17.21 16.42 -12.58
N SER A 2 16.41 15.76 -11.75
CA SER A 2 16.89 14.82 -10.73
C SER A 2 17.31 13.53 -11.43
N ALA A 3 18.52 13.04 -11.13
CA ALA A 3 19.10 11.86 -11.76
C ALA A 3 18.17 10.64 -11.60
N PRO A 4 17.92 9.85 -12.67
CA PRO A 4 17.08 8.69 -12.58
C PRO A 4 17.87 7.58 -11.88
N PHE A 5 17.43 7.22 -10.68
CA PHE A 5 17.51 5.89 -10.07
C PHE A 5 18.89 5.22 -10.00
N VAL A 6 19.50 5.25 -8.81
CA VAL A 6 20.65 4.40 -8.49
C VAL A 6 20.15 2.95 -8.29
N GLY A 7 20.59 2.02 -9.15
CA GLY A 7 20.57 0.57 -8.85
C GLY A 7 19.28 -0.22 -9.13
N GLY A 8 18.44 0.19 -10.09
CA GLY A 8 17.26 -0.61 -10.48
C GLY A 8 16.15 -0.62 -9.43
N ARG A 9 16.00 0.49 -8.69
CA ARG A 9 14.97 0.71 -7.66
C ARG A 9 14.42 2.11 -7.82
N CYS A 10 13.19 2.20 -8.29
CA CYS A 10 12.57 3.47 -8.57
C CYS A 10 11.68 3.93 -7.43
N LEU A 11 11.83 5.20 -7.10
CA LEU A 11 10.93 5.99 -6.26
C LEU A 11 9.90 6.67 -7.17
N GLY A 12 8.82 7.20 -6.61
CA GLY A 12 7.81 7.87 -7.42
C GLY A 12 6.57 8.35 -6.68
N LYS A 13 6.51 8.22 -5.36
CA LYS A 13 5.44 8.84 -4.59
C LYS A 13 5.73 10.33 -4.47
N ARG A 14 4.78 11.15 -4.91
CA ARG A 14 4.84 12.61 -4.84
C ARG A 14 4.38 13.10 -3.46
N ALA A 15 4.62 14.38 -3.17
CA ALA A 15 4.22 15.00 -1.91
C ALA A 15 2.72 14.72 -1.60
N PRO A 16 2.37 14.39 -0.34
CA PRO A 16 0.99 14.16 0.05
C PRO A 16 0.08 15.33 -0.31
N LYS A 17 -1.14 14.99 -0.76
CA LYS A 17 -2.22 15.96 -0.98
C LYS A 17 -3.24 15.77 0.12
N HIS A 18 -3.62 16.86 0.79
CA HIS A 18 -4.65 16.81 1.84
C HIS A 18 -6.00 17.28 1.28
N ASP A 19 -7.02 16.44 1.38
CA ASP A 19 -8.41 16.78 1.08
C ASP A 19 -9.23 16.61 2.37
N PRO A 20 -9.86 17.67 2.91
CA PRO A 20 -10.64 17.57 4.15
C PRO A 20 -11.87 16.65 4.03
N ARG A 21 -12.26 16.25 2.81
CA ARG A 21 -13.36 15.31 2.56
C ARG A 21 -12.91 13.85 2.62
N THR A 22 -11.60 13.59 2.71
CA THR A 22 -11.11 12.24 2.92
C THR A 22 -11.46 11.81 4.34
N TYR A 23 -12.24 10.73 4.45
CA TYR A 23 -12.58 10.16 5.75
C TYR A 23 -11.31 9.89 6.55
N ARG A 24 -11.39 10.10 7.86
CA ARG A 24 -10.34 9.64 8.77
C ARG A 24 -10.74 8.26 9.26
N LEU A 25 -9.77 7.36 9.43
CA LEU A 25 -10.08 6.10 10.07
C LEU A 25 -10.27 6.38 11.58
N GLY A 26 -11.52 6.63 11.96
CA GLY A 26 -11.91 6.93 13.32
C GLY A 26 -12.36 5.69 14.08
N ARG A 27 -12.49 5.82 15.40
CA ARG A 27 -13.15 4.78 16.21
C ARG A 27 -14.63 4.75 15.83
N VAL A 28 -15.12 3.62 15.35
CA VAL A 28 -16.56 3.39 15.20
C VAL A 28 -17.24 3.67 16.53
N LEU A 29 -18.41 4.31 16.50
CA LEU A 29 -19.33 4.41 17.65
C LEU A 29 -20.02 3.06 17.93
N ALA A 30 -19.27 1.95 17.83
CA ALA A 30 -19.74 0.63 18.25
C ALA A 30 -19.61 0.53 19.77
N VAL A 31 -20.60 -0.09 20.42
CA VAL A 31 -20.61 -0.33 21.87
C VAL A 31 -19.34 -1.06 22.34
N ARG A 32 -18.70 -1.85 21.46
CA ARG A 32 -17.37 -2.42 21.65
C ARG A 32 -16.73 -2.76 20.30
N LEU A 33 -15.52 -2.23 20.03
CA LEU A 33 -14.71 -2.65 18.89
C LEU A 33 -13.99 -3.99 19.19
N PRO A 34 -13.81 -4.87 18.19
CA PRO A 34 -12.93 -6.04 18.32
C PRO A 34 -11.52 -5.62 18.75
N ALA A 35 -10.94 -6.37 19.68
CA ALA A 35 -9.58 -6.14 20.13
C ALA A 35 -8.60 -6.46 19.00
N VAL A 36 -7.78 -5.47 18.63
CA VAL A 36 -6.75 -5.62 17.59
C VAL A 36 -5.76 -6.71 18.04
N PRO A 37 -5.51 -7.76 17.23
CA PRO A 37 -4.59 -8.82 17.61
C PRO A 37 -3.16 -8.29 17.80
N ALA A 38 -2.34 -8.96 18.61
CA ALA A 38 -0.96 -8.53 18.86
C ALA A 38 -0.07 -8.62 17.61
N ALA A 39 -0.39 -9.54 16.70
CA ALA A 39 0.26 -9.70 15.41
C ALA A 39 -0.77 -10.14 14.37
N ARG A 40 -0.53 -9.76 13.12
CA ARG A 40 -1.25 -10.26 11.95
C ARG A 40 -0.36 -10.11 10.74
N ASP A 41 -0.18 -11.16 9.94
CA ASP A 41 0.65 -11.09 8.74
C ASP A 41 -0.01 -11.79 7.55
N TRP A 42 -0.46 -11.01 6.57
CA TRP A 42 -1.06 -11.50 5.33
C TRP A 42 -0.03 -11.71 4.21
N SER A 43 1.21 -11.24 4.40
CA SER A 43 2.25 -11.21 3.36
C SER A 43 2.98 -12.53 3.16
N GLN A 44 2.83 -13.48 4.09
CA GLN A 44 3.51 -14.78 4.04
C GLN A 44 3.17 -15.52 2.74
N ASN A 45 4.21 -15.96 2.02
CA ASN A 45 4.10 -16.71 0.76
C ASN A 45 3.30 -16.01 -0.35
N VAL A 46 3.11 -14.68 -0.30
CA VAL A 46 2.60 -13.93 -1.44
C VAL A 46 3.73 -13.82 -2.47
N PRO A 47 3.56 -14.26 -3.73
CA PRO A 47 4.61 -14.24 -4.73
C PRO A 47 4.74 -12.84 -5.36
N TYR A 48 5.17 -11.86 -4.57
CA TYR A 48 5.32 -10.47 -5.02
C TYR A 48 6.24 -10.36 -6.24
N GLN A 49 6.01 -9.34 -7.07
CA GLN A 49 6.78 -9.08 -8.29
C GLN A 49 7.25 -7.63 -8.35
N MET A 50 8.25 -7.36 -9.19
CA MET A 50 8.81 -6.02 -9.33
C MET A 50 7.83 -5.02 -9.96
N TRP A 51 6.93 -5.51 -10.82
CA TRP A 51 5.91 -4.72 -11.54
C TRP A 51 6.43 -3.47 -12.26
N GLY A 52 7.69 -3.50 -12.69
CA GLY A 52 8.34 -2.40 -13.41
C GLY A 52 8.87 -1.28 -12.51
N ASN A 53 8.74 -1.39 -11.18
CA ASN A 53 9.24 -0.38 -10.24
C ASN A 53 10.76 -0.45 -9.99
N ASP A 54 11.45 -1.27 -10.76
CA ASP A 54 12.90 -1.23 -10.99
C ASP A 54 13.30 -0.27 -12.12
N ARG A 55 12.34 0.09 -12.98
CA ARG A 55 12.56 0.91 -14.19
C ARG A 55 11.81 2.24 -14.16
N PHE A 56 10.66 2.28 -13.49
CA PHE A 56 9.76 3.44 -13.52
C PHE A 56 9.25 3.84 -12.13
N GLY A 57 8.85 5.09 -11.99
CA GLY A 57 8.26 5.68 -10.78
C GLY A 57 6.86 5.17 -10.39
N CYS A 58 6.47 3.98 -10.83
CA CYS A 58 5.15 3.39 -10.65
C CYS A 58 4.87 2.78 -9.27
N CYS A 59 5.66 3.12 -8.24
CA CYS A 59 5.59 2.50 -6.91
C CYS A 59 4.18 2.44 -6.29
N ALA A 60 3.36 3.47 -6.52
CA ALA A 60 1.96 3.53 -6.08
C ALA A 60 1.15 2.34 -6.64
N PHE A 61 1.25 2.12 -7.95
CA PHE A 61 0.57 1.05 -8.67
C PHE A 61 1.19 -0.34 -8.42
N ALA A 62 2.48 -0.41 -8.10
CA ALA A 62 3.11 -1.64 -7.63
C ALA A 62 2.60 -2.02 -6.22
N ALA A 63 2.42 -1.05 -5.32
CA ALA A 63 1.81 -1.28 -4.02
C ALA A 63 0.32 -1.70 -4.15
N HIS A 64 -0.43 -1.10 -5.07
CA HIS A 64 -1.76 -1.57 -5.46
C HIS A 64 -1.76 -3.06 -5.86
N ALA A 65 -0.86 -3.47 -6.76
CA ALA A 65 -0.76 -4.87 -7.17
C ALA A 65 -0.39 -5.81 -6.00
N ALA A 66 0.47 -5.35 -5.09
CA ALA A 66 0.81 -6.07 -3.86
C ALA A 66 -0.40 -6.27 -2.94
N LEU A 67 -1.24 -5.24 -2.78
CA LEU A 67 -2.47 -5.31 -2.00
C LEU A 67 -3.45 -6.31 -2.61
N VAL A 68 -3.71 -6.23 -3.92
CA VAL A 68 -4.61 -7.16 -4.62
C VAL A 68 -4.13 -8.62 -4.49
N ALA A 69 -2.84 -8.88 -4.71
CA ALA A 69 -2.27 -10.22 -4.55
C ALA A 69 -2.39 -10.74 -3.11
N THR A 70 -2.16 -9.86 -2.13
CA THR A 70 -2.26 -10.21 -0.71
C THR A 70 -3.71 -10.50 -0.30
N TRP A 71 -4.65 -9.65 -0.70
CA TRP A 71 -6.07 -9.80 -0.39
C TRP A 71 -6.66 -11.05 -1.00
N THR A 72 -6.44 -11.25 -2.30
CA THR A 72 -6.99 -12.40 -3.01
C THR A 72 -6.36 -13.70 -2.54
N LYS A 73 -5.06 -13.74 -2.19
CA LYS A 73 -4.48 -14.93 -1.55
C LYS A 73 -5.10 -15.26 -0.18
N ALA A 74 -5.43 -14.23 0.61
CA ALA A 74 -5.98 -14.42 1.94
C ALA A 74 -7.47 -14.80 1.94
N ALA A 75 -8.24 -14.21 1.02
CA ALA A 75 -9.70 -14.31 1.00
C ALA A 75 -10.25 -15.24 -0.09
N GLN A 76 -9.51 -15.44 -1.18
CA GLN A 76 -10.00 -16.00 -2.45
C GLN A 76 -8.93 -16.89 -3.12
N SER A 77 -9.09 -17.12 -4.43
CA SER A 77 -8.01 -17.58 -5.30
C SER A 77 -7.04 -16.43 -5.59
N LEU A 78 -5.74 -16.69 -5.51
CA LEU A 78 -4.69 -15.71 -5.78
C LEU A 78 -4.85 -15.08 -7.18
N VAL A 79 -4.88 -13.76 -7.23
CA VAL A 79 -4.81 -12.97 -8.48
C VAL A 79 -3.52 -12.16 -8.48
N MET A 80 -2.75 -12.31 -9.56
CA MET A 80 -1.51 -11.57 -9.80
C MET A 80 -1.70 -10.66 -11.01
N LEU A 81 -1.47 -9.36 -10.81
CA LEU A 81 -1.35 -8.43 -11.94
C LEU A 81 -0.02 -8.68 -12.66
N SER A 82 -0.03 -8.57 -13.99
CA SER A 82 1.20 -8.54 -14.77
C SER A 82 1.86 -7.15 -14.70
N THR A 83 3.14 -7.07 -15.03
CA THR A 83 3.85 -5.78 -15.15
C THR A 83 3.16 -4.84 -16.15
N GLU A 84 2.68 -5.37 -17.27
CA GLU A 84 1.98 -4.61 -18.31
C GLU A 84 0.69 -4.01 -17.77
N THR A 85 -0.06 -4.76 -16.96
CA THR A 85 -1.30 -4.26 -16.33
C THR A 85 -1.00 -3.15 -15.33
N VAL A 86 0.04 -3.30 -14.52
CA VAL A 86 0.47 -2.26 -13.56
C VAL A 86 0.89 -0.99 -14.30
N LEU A 87 1.71 -1.10 -15.33
CA LEU A 87 2.15 0.05 -16.11
C LEU A 87 1.02 0.69 -16.91
N ALA A 88 0.03 -0.08 -17.39
CA ALA A 88 -1.17 0.45 -18.04
C ALA A 88 -2.05 1.26 -17.08
N ASN A 89 -2.22 0.79 -15.84
CA ASN A 89 -2.92 1.55 -14.80
C ASN A 89 -2.17 2.84 -14.44
N TYR A 90 -0.84 2.77 -14.32
CA TYR A 90 0.00 3.94 -14.09
C TYR A 90 -0.10 4.97 -15.22
N ALA A 91 -0.01 4.51 -16.48
CA ALA A 91 -0.17 5.32 -17.68
C ALA A 91 -1.54 6.01 -17.74
N ALA A 92 -2.61 5.27 -17.45
CA ALA A 92 -3.98 5.79 -17.51
C ALA A 92 -4.22 6.96 -16.55
N LEU A 93 -3.59 6.96 -15.37
CA LEU A 93 -3.75 8.04 -14.40
C LEU A 93 -2.79 9.21 -14.63
N THR A 94 -1.55 8.92 -15.04
CA THR A 94 -0.46 9.92 -14.99
C THR A 94 -0.06 10.47 -16.35
N GLY A 95 -0.50 9.84 -17.44
CA GLY A 95 -0.03 10.15 -18.79
C GLY A 95 1.37 9.60 -19.10
N PHE A 96 1.92 8.76 -18.20
CA PHE A 96 3.14 8.00 -18.44
C PHE A 96 3.04 7.14 -19.71
N ASP A 97 4.10 7.13 -20.52
CA ASP A 97 4.23 6.28 -21.69
C ASP A 97 5.23 5.14 -21.41
N PRO A 98 4.77 3.88 -21.26
CA PRO A 98 5.65 2.75 -20.98
C PRO A 98 6.60 2.38 -22.12
N ALA A 99 6.33 2.81 -23.36
CA ALA A 99 7.18 2.52 -24.51
C ALA A 99 8.40 3.44 -24.57
N THR A 100 8.23 4.72 -24.19
CA THR A 100 9.27 5.74 -24.28
C THR A 100 9.84 6.17 -22.93
N GLY A 101 9.15 5.86 -21.83
CA GLY A 101 9.45 6.39 -20.50
C GLY A 101 9.04 7.85 -20.32
N ALA A 102 8.39 8.47 -21.31
CA ALA A 102 7.95 9.85 -21.22
C ALA A 102 6.91 10.03 -20.11
N ASN A 103 6.90 11.21 -19.48
CA ASN A 103 5.98 11.59 -18.40
C ASN A 103 6.05 10.71 -17.14
N ASP A 104 7.16 10.01 -16.88
CA ASP A 104 7.38 9.27 -15.63
C ASP A 104 7.63 10.24 -14.44
N ASN A 105 6.56 10.83 -13.94
CA ASN A 105 6.58 11.86 -12.89
C ASN A 105 6.11 11.35 -11.52
N GLY A 106 5.83 10.05 -11.41
CA GLY A 106 5.29 9.46 -10.20
C GLY A 106 3.82 9.77 -9.96
N THR A 107 3.34 9.51 -8.75
CA THR A 107 1.90 9.58 -8.41
C THR A 107 1.67 10.21 -7.03
N ILE A 108 0.62 11.03 -6.93
CA ILE A 108 0.05 11.44 -5.64
C ILE A 108 -0.88 10.31 -5.18
N LEU A 109 -0.63 9.71 -4.02
CA LEU A 109 -1.38 8.52 -3.59
C LEU A 109 -2.88 8.78 -3.45
N LEU A 110 -3.26 9.98 -3.00
CA LEU A 110 -4.67 10.35 -2.93
C LEU A 110 -5.36 10.39 -4.31
N ASP A 111 -4.64 10.77 -5.36
CA ASP A 111 -5.21 10.77 -6.72
C ASP A 111 -5.36 9.33 -7.25
N GLU A 112 -4.41 8.43 -6.94
CA GLU A 112 -4.54 6.99 -7.21
C GLU A 112 -5.75 6.39 -6.49
N LEU A 113 -5.87 6.60 -5.16
CA LEU A 113 -6.97 6.08 -4.37
C LEU A 113 -8.34 6.58 -4.86
N ASN A 114 -8.41 7.84 -5.29
CA ASN A 114 -9.62 8.40 -5.88
C ASN A 114 -9.95 7.78 -7.24
N ALA A 115 -8.96 7.57 -8.11
CA ALA A 115 -9.15 6.91 -9.40
C ALA A 115 -9.55 5.44 -9.20
N TRP A 116 -8.89 4.70 -8.31
CA TRP A 116 -9.22 3.31 -8.00
C TRP A 116 -10.63 3.17 -7.44
N ARG A 117 -11.08 4.08 -6.57
CA ARG A 117 -12.45 4.07 -6.04
C ARG A 117 -13.51 4.45 -7.07
N ARG A 118 -13.24 5.46 -7.91
CA ARG A 118 -14.25 6.06 -8.80
C ARG A 118 -14.28 5.43 -10.19
N ASP A 119 -13.11 5.26 -10.79
CA ASP A 119 -12.95 4.87 -12.19
C ASP A 119 -12.60 3.38 -12.32
N GLY A 120 -11.95 2.83 -11.29
CA GLY A 120 -11.49 1.45 -11.23
C GLY A 120 -10.21 1.21 -12.02
N LEU A 121 -9.43 0.21 -11.59
CA LEU A 121 -8.16 -0.17 -12.20
C LEU A 121 -8.30 -1.48 -12.97
N LEU A 122 -7.42 -1.73 -13.94
CA LEU A 122 -7.36 -3.01 -14.66
C LEU A 122 -6.88 -4.11 -13.70
N ARG A 123 -7.54 -5.27 -13.76
CA ARG A 123 -7.18 -6.50 -13.03
C ARG A 123 -7.59 -7.72 -13.86
N PRO A 124 -6.81 -8.81 -13.90
CA PRO A 124 -7.19 -10.04 -14.58
C PRO A 124 -8.53 -10.60 -14.08
N GLY A 125 -9.33 -11.16 -14.99
CA GLY A 125 -10.61 -11.79 -14.67
C GLY A 125 -11.80 -10.84 -14.49
N GLN A 126 -11.62 -9.52 -14.64
CA GLN A 126 -12.71 -8.54 -14.62
C GLN A 126 -12.39 -7.31 -15.49
N THR A 127 -13.41 -6.53 -15.83
CA THR A 127 -13.22 -5.32 -16.65
C THR A 127 -12.54 -4.20 -15.88
N ARG A 128 -12.96 -3.97 -14.62
CA ARG A 128 -12.42 -2.97 -13.70
C ARG A 128 -12.46 -3.52 -12.27
N ASP A 129 -11.47 -3.14 -11.49
CA ASP A 129 -11.33 -3.37 -10.05
C ASP A 129 -11.57 -2.08 -9.29
N TYR A 130 -12.52 -2.10 -8.36
CA TYR A 130 -12.90 -0.92 -7.59
C TYR A 130 -12.52 -1.06 -6.12
N LEU A 131 -11.79 -0.06 -5.63
CA LEU A 131 -11.62 0.12 -4.19
C LEU A 131 -12.96 0.58 -3.59
N THR A 132 -13.45 -0.09 -2.55
CA THR A 132 -14.77 0.26 -2.00
C THR A 132 -14.70 1.51 -1.13
N ALA A 133 -13.69 1.59 -0.27
CA ALA A 133 -13.46 2.75 0.57
C ALA A 133 -12.00 2.82 1.02
N TYR A 134 -11.58 4.02 1.43
CA TYR A 134 -10.33 4.23 2.14
C TYR A 134 -10.51 5.34 3.18
N GLY A 135 -9.70 5.30 4.23
CA GLY A 135 -9.66 6.30 5.28
C GLY A 135 -8.22 6.67 5.61
N SER A 136 -7.95 7.95 5.81
CA SER A 136 -6.63 8.45 6.23
C SER A 136 -6.32 8.04 7.66
N ILE A 137 -5.06 7.66 7.91
CA ILE A 137 -4.53 7.28 9.22
C ILE A 137 -3.31 8.15 9.46
N ALA A 138 -3.18 8.73 10.66
CA ALA A 138 -1.94 9.40 11.02
C ALA A 138 -0.81 8.35 11.03
N PRO A 139 0.33 8.55 10.33
CA PRO A 139 1.38 7.54 10.29
C PRO A 139 1.96 7.17 11.67
N THR A 140 1.79 8.05 12.66
CA THR A 140 2.16 7.82 14.07
C THR A 140 1.12 7.03 14.88
N ASP A 141 -0.09 6.84 14.36
CA ASP A 141 -1.13 6.01 14.99
C ASP A 141 -0.92 4.53 14.69
N VAL A 142 0.03 3.91 15.40
CA VAL A 142 0.34 2.48 15.27
C VAL A 142 -0.88 1.60 15.52
N VAL A 143 -1.80 2.00 16.40
CA VAL A 143 -3.01 1.22 16.69
C VAL A 143 -3.95 1.26 15.47
N GLY A 144 -4.14 2.43 14.86
CA GLY A 144 -4.90 2.60 13.63
C GLY A 144 -4.32 1.78 12.47
N ILE A 145 -2.99 1.81 12.28
CA ILE A 145 -2.31 1.02 11.24
C ILE A 145 -2.50 -0.49 11.48
N ARG A 146 -2.28 -0.97 12.71
CA ARG A 146 -2.50 -2.38 13.07
C ARG A 146 -3.95 -2.81 12.83
N ARG A 147 -4.90 -1.93 13.16
CA ARG A 147 -6.33 -2.18 12.95
C ARG A 147 -6.67 -2.29 11.47
N ALA A 148 -6.19 -1.36 10.65
CA ALA A 148 -6.41 -1.37 9.21
C ALA A 148 -5.82 -2.62 8.55
N ILE A 149 -4.60 -3.01 8.92
CA ILE A 149 -3.98 -4.26 8.43
C ILE A 149 -4.79 -5.48 8.88
N ALA A 150 -5.22 -5.52 10.15
CA ALA A 150 -5.91 -6.68 10.69
C ALA A 150 -7.29 -6.92 10.07
N TYR A 151 -8.06 -5.87 9.86
CA TYR A 151 -9.48 -5.98 9.55
C TYR A 151 -9.87 -5.49 8.15
N LEU A 152 -9.24 -4.42 7.66
CA LEU A 152 -9.54 -3.85 6.35
C LEU A 152 -8.72 -4.51 5.23
N GLY A 153 -7.63 -5.18 5.62
CA GLY A 153 -6.78 -5.98 4.75
C GLY A 153 -5.43 -5.34 4.44
N GLY A 154 -5.23 -4.06 4.72
CA GLY A 154 -3.94 -3.41 4.51
C GLY A 154 -3.99 -1.90 4.59
N VAL A 155 -2.80 -1.32 4.46
CA VAL A 155 -2.57 0.13 4.39
C VAL A 155 -1.68 0.44 3.19
N LEU A 156 -2.09 1.41 2.38
CA LEU A 156 -1.18 2.08 1.44
C LEU A 156 -0.51 3.24 2.18
N ALA A 157 0.81 3.21 2.28
CA ALA A 157 1.60 4.24 2.96
C ALA A 157 2.57 4.92 2.00
N GLY A 158 2.75 6.22 2.19
CA GLY A 158 3.83 7.00 1.60
C GLY A 158 4.95 7.21 2.61
N VAL A 159 6.19 7.03 2.17
CA VAL A 159 7.39 7.21 2.98
C VAL A 159 8.44 8.07 2.27
N GLN A 160 9.27 8.78 3.04
CA GLN A 160 10.47 9.44 2.57
C GLN A 160 11.67 8.51 2.75
N VAL A 161 12.17 7.98 1.65
CA VAL A 161 13.27 7.00 1.65
C VAL A 161 14.61 7.73 1.72
N PRO A 162 15.46 7.44 2.71
CA PRO A 162 16.86 7.87 2.71
C PRO A 162 17.71 6.98 1.78
N GLN A 163 18.82 7.53 1.29
CA GLN A 163 19.76 6.83 0.41
C GLN A 163 20.24 5.49 1.00
N GLY A 164 20.48 5.42 2.31
CA GLY A 164 20.95 4.19 2.96
C GLY A 164 20.01 2.99 2.78
N PHE A 165 18.69 3.19 2.60
CA PHE A 165 17.78 2.07 2.30
C PHE A 165 17.84 1.62 0.83
N LEU A 166 18.25 2.49 -0.09
CA LEU A 166 18.51 2.11 -1.47
C LEU A 166 19.76 1.25 -1.61
N ASP A 167 20.69 1.36 -0.66
CA ASP A 167 21.97 0.63 -0.68
C ASP A 167 21.85 -0.79 -0.08
N LEU A 168 20.76 -1.11 0.64
CA LEU A 168 20.50 -2.44 1.22
C LEU A 168 20.22 -3.50 0.15
N GLY A 169 20.32 -4.79 0.44
CA GLY A 169 19.79 -5.87 -0.40
C GLY A 169 18.26 -5.91 -0.48
N LEU A 170 17.71 -6.61 -1.48
CA LEU A 170 16.26 -6.82 -1.58
C LEU A 170 15.76 -7.65 -0.40
N GLY A 171 14.76 -7.13 0.33
CA GLY A 171 14.12 -7.83 1.45
C GLY A 171 14.85 -7.63 2.78
N GLU A 172 15.99 -6.94 2.78
CA GLU A 172 16.67 -6.55 4.00
C GLU A 172 15.82 -5.58 4.82
N THR A 173 15.92 -5.70 6.15
CA THR A 173 15.14 -4.89 7.07
C THR A 173 15.51 -3.42 6.94
N TRP A 174 14.51 -2.56 6.79
CA TRP A 174 14.69 -1.12 6.84
C TRP A 174 14.71 -0.69 8.31
N ASP A 175 15.90 -0.57 8.88
CA ASP A 175 16.13 -0.01 10.21
C ASP A 175 16.88 1.32 10.10
N TRP A 176 16.23 2.41 10.52
CA TRP A 176 16.82 3.75 10.51
C TRP A 176 18.16 3.81 11.26
N ASN A 177 18.28 3.05 12.35
CA ASN A 177 19.49 3.05 13.18
C ASN A 177 20.61 2.16 12.61
N ALA A 178 20.30 1.28 11.66
CA ALA A 178 21.27 0.38 11.03
C ALA A 178 21.94 0.99 9.78
N ILE A 179 21.35 2.06 9.20
CA ILE A 179 21.94 2.76 8.06
C ILE A 179 22.76 3.97 8.52
N SER A 180 23.84 4.27 7.80
CA SER A 180 24.71 5.43 8.05
C SER A 180 24.36 6.64 7.19
N ASN A 181 23.71 6.45 6.04
CA ASN A 181 23.37 7.52 5.10
C ASN A 181 21.87 7.87 5.15
N HIS A 182 21.55 8.92 5.90
CA HIS A 182 20.18 9.44 6.06
C HIS A 182 19.79 10.52 5.04
N THR A 183 20.61 10.75 4.01
CA THR A 183 20.31 11.76 2.98
C THR A 183 18.99 11.42 2.29
N PRO A 184 18.02 12.35 2.16
CA PRO A 184 16.77 12.08 1.47
C PRO A 184 17.00 11.69 0.00
N ALA A 185 16.44 10.54 -0.42
CA ALA A 185 16.47 10.10 -1.81
C ALA A 185 15.16 10.41 -2.55
N GLY A 186 14.01 10.30 -1.86
CA GLY A 186 12.71 10.68 -2.43
C GLY A 186 11.53 9.92 -1.81
N GLY A 187 10.34 10.15 -2.36
CA GLY A 187 9.11 9.55 -1.88
C GLY A 187 8.84 8.17 -2.49
N HIS A 188 8.42 7.21 -1.66
CA HIS A 188 8.05 5.85 -2.07
C HIS A 188 6.69 5.43 -1.53
N ALA A 189 5.94 4.66 -2.33
CA ALA A 189 4.69 4.06 -1.89
C ALA A 189 4.92 2.59 -1.52
N ILE A 190 4.38 2.15 -0.39
CA ILE A 190 4.51 0.78 0.10
C ILE A 190 3.16 0.24 0.58
N ALA A 191 2.95 -1.06 0.38
CA ALA A 191 1.79 -1.78 0.89
C ALA A 191 2.13 -2.42 2.24
N LEU A 192 1.56 -1.92 3.33
CA LEU A 192 1.66 -2.53 4.65
C LEU A 192 0.56 -3.58 4.79
N VAL A 193 0.95 -4.82 5.01
CA VAL A 193 0.06 -6.00 4.95
C VAL A 193 0.32 -7.00 6.06
N GLY A 194 1.25 -6.69 6.96
CA GLY A 194 1.45 -7.46 8.17
C GLY A 194 2.11 -6.63 9.26
N TYR A 195 2.07 -7.12 10.49
CA TYR A 195 2.76 -6.55 11.63
C TYR A 195 2.94 -7.56 12.75
N ASN A 196 3.84 -7.21 13.66
CA ASN A 196 4.03 -7.84 14.96
C ASN A 196 4.31 -6.73 16.00
N PRO A 197 4.61 -7.08 17.27
CA PRO A 197 4.94 -6.08 18.29
C PRO A 197 6.11 -5.16 17.90
N ASP A 198 7.09 -5.67 17.15
CA ASP A 198 8.35 -4.98 16.82
C ASP A 198 8.23 -4.03 15.63
N GLY A 199 7.36 -4.35 14.67
CA GLY A 199 7.27 -3.56 13.45
C GLY A 199 6.19 -4.00 12.48
N VAL A 200 6.39 -3.60 11.23
CA VAL A 200 5.44 -3.76 10.13
C VAL A 200 6.10 -4.48 8.95
N PHE A 201 5.36 -5.42 8.38
CA PHE A 201 5.72 -6.11 7.14
C PHE A 201 5.06 -5.39 5.97
N PHE A 202 5.86 -5.14 4.94
CA PHE A 202 5.43 -4.42 3.76
C PHE A 202 6.03 -5.03 2.49
N ASN A 203 5.42 -4.72 1.36
CA ASN A 203 5.99 -5.05 0.06
C ASN A 203 6.66 -3.82 -0.56
N THR A 204 7.84 -4.04 -1.15
CA THR A 204 8.51 -3.09 -2.04
C THR A 204 9.40 -3.86 -3.01
N TRP A 205 9.58 -3.37 -4.23
CA TRP A 205 10.51 -3.92 -5.24
C TRP A 205 10.46 -5.46 -5.37
N GLY A 206 9.25 -6.02 -5.44
CA GLY A 206 9.02 -7.45 -5.63
C GLY A 206 9.34 -8.34 -4.45
N THR A 207 9.61 -7.79 -3.27
CA THR A 207 9.96 -8.58 -2.10
C THR A 207 9.19 -8.17 -0.84
N ARG A 208 9.02 -9.13 0.05
CA ARG A 208 8.50 -8.90 1.40
C ARG A 208 9.63 -8.35 2.25
N THR A 209 9.39 -7.21 2.87
CA THR A 209 10.36 -6.49 3.71
C THR A 209 9.76 -6.21 5.08
N PHE A 210 10.61 -5.90 6.06
CA PHE A 210 10.22 -5.52 7.39
C PHE A 210 10.85 -4.18 7.78
N MET A 211 10.16 -3.41 8.63
CA MET A 211 10.77 -2.28 9.33
C MET A 211 10.23 -2.18 10.75
N PRO A 212 11.07 -1.80 11.74
CA PRO A 212 10.61 -1.47 13.08
C PRO A 212 9.57 -0.35 13.06
N TRP A 213 8.65 -0.35 14.04
CA TRP A 213 7.65 0.72 14.16
C TRP A 213 8.30 2.11 14.25
N SER A 214 9.42 2.22 14.97
CA SER A 214 10.20 3.46 15.08
C SER A 214 10.74 3.99 13.75
N THR A 215 11.08 3.08 12.82
CA THR A 215 11.48 3.46 11.46
C THR A 215 10.26 3.95 10.70
N PHE A 216 9.16 3.17 10.69
CA PHE A 216 7.95 3.53 9.96
C PHE A 216 7.41 4.90 10.37
N THR A 217 7.20 5.14 11.66
CA THR A 217 6.64 6.40 12.16
C THR A 217 7.56 7.61 11.93
N ARG A 218 8.85 7.37 11.65
CA ARG A 218 9.83 8.41 11.36
C ARG A 218 9.82 8.82 9.89
N ILE A 219 9.65 7.86 8.98
CA ILE A 219 9.79 8.11 7.54
C ILE A 219 8.45 8.28 6.82
N ALA A 220 7.35 7.80 7.40
CA ALA A 220 6.04 7.85 6.78
C ALA A 220 5.41 9.24 6.86
N ASP A 221 4.89 9.73 5.73
CA ASP A 221 4.27 11.06 5.61
C ASP A 221 2.77 11.02 5.26
N GLU A 222 2.25 9.87 4.81
CA GLU A 222 0.82 9.61 4.66
C GLU A 222 0.51 8.11 4.79
N ALA A 223 -0.69 7.76 5.26
CA ALA A 223 -1.16 6.39 5.33
C ALA A 223 -2.67 6.32 5.14
N TYR A 224 -3.14 5.28 4.45
CA TYR A 224 -4.57 5.07 4.17
C TYR A 224 -4.95 3.61 4.41
N GLY A 225 -5.88 3.36 5.33
CA GLY A 225 -6.51 2.06 5.50
C GLY A 225 -7.49 1.82 4.36
N LEU A 226 -7.41 0.64 3.74
CA LEU A 226 -8.10 0.35 2.49
C LEU A 226 -9.09 -0.79 2.68
N LEU A 227 -10.27 -0.70 2.06
CA LEU A 227 -11.28 -1.75 2.08
C LEU A 227 -11.77 -2.03 0.65
N SER A 228 -11.65 -3.27 0.19
CA SER A 228 -12.11 -3.72 -1.13
C SER A 228 -13.08 -4.89 -1.00
N ARG A 229 -14.35 -4.67 -1.35
CA ARG A 229 -15.36 -5.73 -1.43
C ARG A 229 -14.96 -6.81 -2.44
N GLU A 230 -14.33 -6.39 -3.55
CA GLU A 230 -13.99 -7.27 -4.68
C GLU A 230 -12.82 -8.20 -4.39
N ASN A 231 -11.87 -7.79 -3.54
CA ASN A 231 -10.64 -8.55 -3.30
C ASN A 231 -10.50 -9.09 -1.87
N TRP A 232 -11.11 -8.45 -0.87
CA TRP A 232 -10.92 -8.78 0.55
C TRP A 232 -11.99 -9.72 1.11
N LEU A 233 -13.01 -10.07 0.34
CA LEU A 233 -14.09 -10.94 0.79
C LEU A 233 -13.97 -12.35 0.19
N GLY A 234 -14.18 -13.36 1.03
CA GLY A 234 -14.29 -14.75 0.58
C GLY A 234 -15.70 -15.10 0.08
N ILE A 235 -15.89 -16.36 -0.32
CA ILE A 235 -17.20 -16.89 -0.78
C ILE A 235 -18.36 -16.57 0.19
N PRO A 236 -18.19 -16.64 1.52
CA PRO A 236 -19.26 -16.29 2.46
C PRO A 236 -19.65 -14.80 2.48
N GLY A 237 -18.92 -13.92 1.77
CA GLY A 237 -19.15 -12.48 1.79
C GLY A 237 -18.54 -11.76 3.01
N THR A 238 -17.68 -12.43 3.77
CA THR A 238 -16.97 -11.88 4.93
C THR A 238 -15.47 -11.77 4.66
N ALA A 239 -14.77 -10.95 5.45
CA ALA A 239 -13.31 -10.89 5.45
C ALA A 239 -12.69 -12.26 5.84
N PRO A 240 -11.38 -12.49 5.62
CA PRO A 240 -10.74 -13.79 5.87
C PRO A 240 -10.88 -14.30 7.32
N THR A 241 -11.13 -13.38 8.26
CA THR A 241 -11.34 -13.68 9.67
C THR A 241 -12.79 -13.64 10.12
N GLY A 242 -13.73 -13.51 9.19
CA GLY A 242 -15.17 -13.57 9.44
C GLY A 242 -15.82 -12.23 9.78
N GLU A 243 -15.11 -11.11 9.65
CA GLU A 243 -15.70 -9.78 9.84
C GLU A 243 -16.75 -9.49 8.75
N ASP A 244 -17.87 -8.93 9.18
CA ASP A 244 -18.93 -8.44 8.30
C ASP A 244 -18.47 -7.20 7.52
N PHE A 245 -18.71 -7.20 6.22
CA PHE A 245 -18.23 -6.13 5.36
C PHE A 245 -18.88 -4.79 5.65
N ASP A 246 -20.19 -4.75 5.91
CA ASP A 246 -20.91 -3.50 6.10
C ASP A 246 -20.50 -2.84 7.43
N ALA A 247 -20.16 -3.65 8.44
CA ALA A 247 -19.52 -3.17 9.67
C ALA A 247 -18.13 -2.54 9.41
N LEU A 248 -17.28 -3.17 8.58
CA LEU A 248 -15.98 -2.61 8.19
C LEU A 248 -16.14 -1.33 7.35
N LEU A 249 -17.12 -1.28 6.47
CA LEU A 249 -17.40 -0.10 5.65
C LEU A 249 -17.89 1.07 6.50
N ALA A 250 -18.76 0.80 7.48
CA ALA A 250 -19.18 1.80 8.45
C ALA A 250 -17.99 2.37 9.21
N GLU A 251 -16.99 1.53 9.55
CA GLU A 251 -15.76 1.99 10.19
C GLU A 251 -14.96 2.97 9.35
N VAL A 252 -14.73 2.65 8.08
CA VAL A 252 -13.97 3.52 7.18
C VAL A 252 -14.67 4.86 6.97
N ARG A 253 -16.00 4.91 7.09
CA ARG A 253 -16.82 6.12 6.89
C ARG A 253 -17.11 6.91 8.17
N ALA A 254 -16.67 6.44 9.34
CA ALA A 254 -17.12 6.95 10.63
C ALA A 254 -16.48 8.29 11.08
N ALA A 255 -15.59 8.92 10.31
CA ALA A 255 -14.96 10.18 10.70
C ALA A 255 -14.73 11.17 9.55
#